data_AF-A0A9X8YPD8-F1
#
_entry.id   AF-A0A9X8YPD8-F1
#
_cell.length_a   1.000
_cell.length_b   1.000
_cell.length_c   1.000
_cell.angle_alpha   90.00
_cell.angle_beta   90.00
_cell.angle_gamma   90.00
#
_symmetry.space_group_name_H-M   'P 1'
#
loop_
_entity.id
_entity.type
_entity.pdbx_description
1 polymer ?
#
loop_
_entity_poly.entity_id
_entity_poly.type
_entity_poly.pdbx_seq_one_letter_code
_entity_poly.pdbx_strand_id
1 'polypeptide(L)'
;MSQPRISDYPIDAQFIERWSPRAMTNDAIDDQTLLSFFEAARWSPSAYNIQPWRFAYSKHGSDSWENYLEFLIDFNRGWAQ
;
A
#
# COMPACT_ATOMS: atom_id res chain seq x y z
N MET A 1 9.39 21.46 -4.16
CA MET A 1 8.21 20.98 -4.91
C MET A 1 8.73 20.06 -6.00
N SER A 2 8.27 18.80 -6.06
CA SER A 2 8.70 17.88 -7.12
C SER A 2 8.23 18.40 -8.47
N GLN A 3 9.07 18.32 -9.50
CA GLN A 3 8.67 18.62 -10.88
C GLN A 3 7.48 17.72 -11.28
N PRO A 4 6.46 18.25 -11.98
CA PRO A 4 5.35 17.44 -12.46
C PRO A 4 5.86 16.38 -13.44
N ARG A 5 5.41 15.14 -13.26
CA ARG A 5 5.67 14.05 -14.19
C ARG A 5 4.80 14.26 -15.43
N ILE A 6 5.39 14.15 -16.62
CA ILE A 6 4.71 14.33 -17.92
C ILE A 6 4.84 13.02 -18.68
N SER A 7 3.72 12.49 -19.20
CA SER A 7 3.73 11.32 -20.09
C SER A 7 3.89 11.75 -21.55
N ASP A 8 4.56 10.92 -22.35
CA ASP A 8 4.71 11.13 -23.78
C ASP A 8 3.40 10.85 -24.58
N TYR A 9 2.46 10.14 -23.95
CA TYR A 9 1.19 9.69 -24.54
C TYR A 9 0.01 9.93 -23.58
N PRO A 10 -1.23 9.99 -24.08
CA PRO A 10 -2.42 10.17 -23.25
C PRO A 10 -2.71 8.89 -22.46
N ILE A 11 -2.27 8.86 -21.21
CA ILE A 11 -2.57 7.80 -20.24
C ILE A 11 -3.44 8.36 -19.12
N ASP A 12 -4.09 7.46 -18.37
CA ASP A 12 -4.88 7.86 -17.20
C ASP A 12 -4.01 8.58 -16.16
N ALA A 13 -4.57 9.63 -15.54
CA ALA A 13 -3.86 10.46 -14.57
C ALA A 13 -3.34 9.64 -13.38
N GLN A 14 -4.01 8.53 -13.01
CA GLN A 14 -3.58 7.67 -11.91
C GLN A 14 -2.12 7.21 -12.03
N PHE A 15 -1.63 6.99 -13.26
CA PHE A 15 -0.26 6.52 -13.49
C PHE A 15 0.79 7.61 -13.23
N ILE A 16 0.40 8.87 -13.40
CA ILE A 16 1.23 10.07 -13.20
C ILE A 16 1.05 10.65 -11.80
N GLU A 17 -0.08 10.44 -11.16
CA GLU A 17 -0.38 10.94 -9.81
C GLU A 17 0.12 9.97 -8.73
N ARG A 18 -0.01 8.66 -8.93
CA ARG A 18 0.42 7.66 -7.94
C ARG A 18 1.93 7.73 -7.72
N TRP A 19 2.32 7.84 -6.46
CA TRP A 19 3.71 7.76 -6.01
C TRP A 19 3.78 7.09 -4.64
N SER A 20 4.98 6.93 -4.10
CA SER A 20 5.22 6.26 -2.81
C SER A 20 5.73 7.28 -1.77
N PRO A 21 4.84 8.08 -1.14
CA PRO A 21 5.22 8.94 -0.02
C PRO A 21 5.71 8.10 1.17
N ARG A 22 6.52 8.74 2.03
CA ARG A 22 7.05 8.18 3.28
C ARG A 22 6.74 9.06 4.49
N ALA A 23 5.87 10.05 4.34
CA ALA A 23 5.39 10.88 5.42
C ALA A 23 3.87 10.71 5.47
N MET A 24 3.40 10.04 6.52
CA MET A 24 1.98 9.75 6.75
C MET A 24 1.55 10.38 8.06
N THR A 25 0.28 10.78 8.17
CA THR A 25 -0.31 11.07 9.47
C THR A 25 -0.59 9.75 10.19
N ASN A 26 -0.63 9.77 11.53
CA ASN A 26 -0.94 8.57 12.32
C ASN A 26 -2.46 8.36 12.49
N ASP A 27 -3.23 8.76 11.47
CA ASP A 27 -4.69 8.64 11.47
C ASP A 27 -5.09 7.19 11.20
N ALA A 28 -6.07 6.69 11.95
CA ALA A 28 -6.57 5.34 11.74
C ALA A 28 -7.31 5.23 10.40
N ILE A 29 -7.03 4.15 9.65
CA ILE A 29 -7.83 3.72 8.51
C ILE A 29 -8.94 2.78 8.99
N ASP A 30 -10.18 3.01 8.56
CA ASP A 30 -11.30 2.13 8.87
C ASP A 30 -11.22 0.83 8.07
N ASP A 31 -11.88 -0.21 8.59
CA ASP A 31 -11.81 -1.55 8.00
C ASP A 31 -12.46 -1.62 6.62
N GLN A 32 -13.52 -0.86 6.37
CA GLN A 32 -14.18 -0.88 5.05
C GLN A 32 -13.22 -0.33 3.98
N THR A 33 -12.55 0.79 4.27
CA THR A 33 -11.55 1.37 3.36
C THR A 33 -10.38 0.41 3.16
N LEU A 34 -9.77 -0.11 4.24
CA LEU A 34 -8.63 -1.02 4.14
C LEU A 34 -8.97 -2.30 3.36
N LEU A 35 -10.10 -2.94 3.68
CA LEU A 35 -10.52 -4.18 3.02
C LEU A 35 -10.89 -3.96 1.56
N SER A 36 -11.37 -2.77 1.17
CA SER A 36 -11.60 -2.43 -0.25
C SER A 36 -10.33 -2.48 -1.10
N PHE A 37 -9.15 -2.22 -0.50
CA PHE A 37 -7.88 -2.31 -1.21
C PHE A 37 -7.52 -3.77 -1.51
N PHE A 38 -7.70 -4.67 -0.54
CA PHE A 38 -7.48 -6.09 -0.75
C PHE A 38 -8.51 -6.69 -1.72
N GLU A 39 -9.76 -6.21 -1.68
CA GLU A 39 -10.80 -6.53 -2.64
C GLU A 39 -10.37 -6.16 -4.07
N ALA A 40 -9.90 -4.93 -4.29
CA ALA A 40 -9.38 -4.52 -5.59
C ALA A 40 -8.17 -5.37 -6.04
N ALA A 41 -7.22 -5.65 -5.13
CA ALA A 41 -6.03 -6.43 -5.43
C ALA A 41 -6.34 -7.87 -5.85
N ARG A 42 -7.32 -8.52 -5.21
CA ARG A 42 -7.70 -9.91 -5.52
C ARG A 42 -8.43 -10.08 -6.85
N TRP A 43 -8.80 -8.99 -7.53
CA TRP A 43 -9.36 -9.04 -8.89
C TRP A 43 -8.30 -9.02 -9.99
N SER A 44 -7.02 -8.94 -9.64
CA SER A 44 -5.93 -9.09 -10.61
C SER A 44 -5.96 -10.46 -11.30
N PRO A 45 -5.54 -10.58 -12.57
CA PRO A 45 -5.47 -11.88 -13.23
C PRO A 45 -4.36 -12.75 -12.62
N SER A 46 -4.56 -14.08 -12.61
CA SER A 46 -3.53 -15.06 -12.25
C SER A 46 -3.49 -16.23 -13.22
N ALA A 47 -2.33 -16.87 -13.34
CA ALA A 47 -2.19 -18.10 -14.11
C ALA A 47 -3.22 -19.14 -13.64
N TYR A 48 -3.97 -19.71 -14.58
CA TYR A 48 -5.06 -20.65 -14.33
C TYR A 48 -6.15 -20.13 -13.37
N ASN A 49 -6.22 -18.80 -13.14
CA ASN A 49 -7.13 -18.16 -12.20
C ASN A 49 -7.11 -18.75 -10.77
N ILE A 50 -5.96 -19.25 -10.32
CA ILE A 50 -5.84 -19.91 -9.00
C ILE A 50 -5.80 -18.93 -7.83
N GLN A 51 -5.61 -17.63 -8.11
CA GLN A 51 -5.67 -16.55 -7.12
C GLN A 51 -4.73 -16.82 -5.93
N PRO A 52 -3.41 -16.94 -6.17
CA PRO A 52 -2.46 -17.45 -5.18
C PRO A 52 -2.13 -16.43 -4.08
N TRP A 53 -2.48 -15.16 -4.27
CA TRP A 53 -2.18 -14.09 -3.32
C TRP A 53 -2.78 -14.36 -1.94
N ARG A 54 -2.02 -14.00 -0.91
CA ARG A 54 -2.45 -13.91 0.48
C ARG A 54 -1.99 -12.56 1.00
N PHE A 55 -2.85 -11.90 1.76
CA PHE A 55 -2.55 -10.60 2.35
C PHE A 55 -2.46 -10.77 3.87
N ALA A 56 -1.29 -10.46 4.42
CA ALA A 56 -1.06 -10.38 5.84
C ALA A 56 -0.87 -8.90 6.19
N TYR A 57 -1.63 -8.38 7.15
CA TYR A 57 -1.60 -6.98 7.53
C TYR A 57 -1.71 -6.83 9.05
N SER A 58 -1.21 -5.69 9.54
CA SER A 58 -1.40 -5.22 10.90
C SER A 58 -1.76 -3.74 10.83
N LYS A 59 -2.64 -3.29 11.74
CA LYS A 59 -2.99 -1.86 11.86
C LYS A 59 -2.19 -1.25 13.01
N HIS A 60 -1.85 0.03 12.87
CA HIS A 60 -1.23 0.78 13.95
C HIS A 60 -2.06 0.66 15.24
N GLY A 61 -1.39 0.36 16.35
CA GLY A 61 -2.02 0.16 17.66
C GLY A 61 -2.65 -1.23 17.89
N SER A 62 -2.57 -2.16 16.93
CA SER A 62 -2.95 -3.56 17.18
C SER A 62 -1.83 -4.33 17.88
N ASP A 63 -2.20 -5.40 18.60
CA ASP A 63 -1.25 -6.24 19.36
C ASP A 63 -0.13 -6.87 18.49
N SER A 64 -0.35 -6.96 17.17
CA SER A 64 0.63 -7.51 16.23
C SER A 64 1.56 -6.48 15.60
N TRP A 65 1.37 -5.18 15.88
CA TRP A 65 2.07 -4.09 15.18
C TRP A 65 3.59 -4.17 15.33
N GLU A 66 4.10 -4.33 16.54
CA GLU A 66 5.54 -4.43 16.82
C GLU A 66 6.17 -5.62 16.09
N ASN A 67 5.49 -6.77 16.08
CA ASN A 67 5.95 -7.96 15.35
C ASN A 67 6.04 -7.70 13.84
N TYR A 68 5.12 -6.90 13.27
CA TYR A 68 5.17 -6.54 11.85
C TYR A 68 6.30 -5.56 11.54
N LEU A 69 6.59 -4.61 12.43
CA LEU A 69 7.75 -3.74 12.31
C LEU A 69 9.05 -4.56 12.33
N GLU A 70 9.09 -5.70 13.03
CA GLU A 70 10.27 -6.56 13.09
C GLU A 70 10.71 -7.12 11.73
N PHE A 71 9.78 -7.31 10.79
CA PHE A 71 10.08 -7.78 9.44
C PHE A 71 10.73 -6.73 8.55
N LEU A 72 10.70 -5.46 8.97
CA LEU A 72 11.23 -4.34 8.20
C LEU A 72 12.69 -4.07 8.57
N ILE A 73 13.50 -3.74 7.55
CA ILE A 73 14.83 -3.15 7.78
C ILE A 73 14.70 -1.77 8.45
N ASP A 74 15.76 -1.33 9.13
CA ASP A 74 15.76 -0.07 9.91
C ASP A 74 15.31 1.15 9.12
N PHE A 75 15.76 1.27 7.87
CA PHE A 75 15.35 2.37 6.98
C PHE A 75 13.82 2.39 6.75
N ASN A 76 13.18 1.22 6.63
CA ASN A 76 11.75 1.13 6.40
C ASN A 76 10.93 1.31 7.69
N ARG A 77 11.47 0.90 8.83
CA ARG A 77 10.84 1.20 10.13
C ARG A 77 10.73 2.70 10.35
N GLY A 78 11.76 3.46 9.97
CA GLY A 78 11.83 4.91 10.20
C GLY A 78 10.69 5.73 9.59
N TRP A 79 10.02 5.24 8.54
CA TRP A 79 8.84 5.91 7.96
C TRP A 79 7.52 5.17 8.17
N ALA A 80 7.56 3.95 8.69
CA ALA A 80 6.36 3.11 8.90
C ALA A 80 5.75 3.28 10.30
N GLN A 81 6.50 3.81 11.28
CA GLN A 81 6.08 4.00 12.67
C GLN A 81 5.83 5.48 13.01
#